data_AF-A0A520CE82-F1
#
_entry.id   AF-A0A520CE82-F1
#
_cell.length_a   1.000
_cell.length_b   1.000
_cell.length_c   1.000
_cell.angle_alpha   90.00
_cell.angle_beta   90.00
_cell.angle_gamma   90.00
#
_symmetry.space_group_name_H-M   'P 1'
#
loop_
_entity.id
_entity.type
_entity.pdbx_description
1 polymer ?
#
loop_
_entity_poly.entity_id
_entity_poly.type
_entity_poly.pdbx_seq_one_letter_code
_entity_poly.pdbx_strand_id
1 'polypeptide(L)' 'MKRFLKTGLALAFAGMGFAHAATELVIATVNNGHMIEMQKLTPFFEKANPDIKLKWVTLEEGTLRQRVTTDIA' A
#
# COMPACT_ATOMS: atom_id res chain seq x y z
N MET A 1 54.70 29.19 5.21
CA MET A 1 53.72 29.78 4.26
C MET A 1 52.36 29.10 4.47
N LYS A 2 51.35 29.90 4.85
CA LYS A 2 49.89 29.79 4.57
C LYS A 2 49.26 28.37 4.67
N ARG A 3 48.63 27.97 5.78
CA ARG A 3 47.18 28.13 6.10
C ARG A 3 46.27 27.96 4.88
N PHE A 4 45.53 26.83 4.80
CA PHE A 4 44.14 26.62 4.34
C PHE A 4 43.87 25.10 4.52
N LEU A 5 43.39 24.56 5.65
CA LEU A 5 42.10 24.73 6.33
C LEU A 5 40.89 24.61 5.37
N LYS A 6 40.16 23.48 5.51
CA LYS A 6 38.75 23.21 5.15
C LYS A 6 38.42 22.82 3.69
N THR A 7 38.49 21.52 3.38
CA THR A 7 37.66 20.82 2.36
C THR A 7 37.82 19.32 2.62
N GLY A 8 36.82 18.50 2.92
CA GLY A 8 35.40 18.73 3.13
C GLY A 8 34.89 17.63 4.08
N LEU A 9 34.11 18.07 5.07
CA LEU A 9 33.26 17.23 5.89
C LEU A 9 32.09 16.73 5.03
N ALA A 10 31.64 15.50 5.32
CA ALA A 10 30.38 14.88 4.91
C ALA A 10 30.34 14.19 3.54
N LEU A 11 30.78 12.92 3.49
CA LEU A 11 29.96 11.91 2.82
C LEU A 11 28.85 11.50 3.80
N ALA A 12 27.80 12.31 3.83
CA ALA A 12 26.57 12.01 4.53
C ALA A 12 25.87 10.84 3.82
N PHE A 13 25.60 9.76 4.56
CA PHE A 13 24.39 8.93 4.47
C PHE A 13 23.74 8.80 3.06
N ALA A 14 24.46 8.34 2.04
CA ALA A 14 23.89 8.07 0.71
C ALA A 14 23.25 6.67 0.62
N GLY A 15 22.71 6.15 1.72
CA GLY A 15 22.26 4.77 1.83
C GLY A 15 21.10 4.56 2.79
N MET A 16 20.27 5.59 3.03
CA MET A 16 18.95 5.34 3.60
C MET A 16 18.06 4.83 2.45
N GLY A 17 18.21 3.54 2.12
CA GLY A 17 17.29 2.88 1.21
C GLY A 17 15.88 3.07 1.75
N PHE A 18 15.03 3.75 0.99
CA PHE A 18 13.60 3.76 1.27
C PHE A 18 13.17 2.29 1.29
N ALA A 19 12.80 1.78 2.47
CA ALA A 19 12.18 0.48 2.57
C ALA A 19 10.81 0.58 1.87
N HIS A 20 10.79 0.32 0.56
CA HIS A 20 9.57 0.20 -0.23
C HIS A 20 8.96 -1.16 0.10
N ALA A 21 8.20 -1.23 1.19
CA ALA A 21 7.40 -2.40 1.52
C ALA A 21 6.20 -2.42 0.58
N ALA A 22 6.10 -3.46 -0.25
CA ALA A 22 4.89 -3.72 -1.01
C ALA A 22 3.72 -3.89 -0.03
N THR A 23 2.74 -3.01 -0.12
CA THR A 23 1.58 -2.95 0.78
C THR A 23 0.46 -3.78 0.18
N GLU A 24 0.05 -4.86 0.86
CA GLU A 24 -1.12 -5.64 0.46
C GLU A 24 -2.36 -5.15 1.21
N LEU A 25 -3.39 -4.75 0.47
CA LEU A 25 -4.68 -4.35 1.00
C LEU A 25 -5.71 -5.43 0.69
N VAL A 26 -6.21 -6.08 1.74
CA VAL A 26 -7.30 -7.05 1.64
C VAL A 26 -8.63 -6.32 1.83
N ILE A 27 -9.44 -6.26 0.78
CA ILE A 27 -10.72 -5.58 0.76
C ILE A 27 -11.84 -6.63 0.82
N ALA A 28 -12.50 -6.71 1.98
CA ALA A 28 -13.71 -7.50 2.15
C ALA A 28 -14.93 -6.69 1.69
N THR A 29 -15.72 -7.22 0.76
CA THR A 29 -16.87 -6.51 0.19
C THR A 29 -18.07 -7.42 -0.09
N VAL A 30 -19.24 -6.82 -0.27
CA VAL A 30 -20.48 -7.53 -0.59
C VAL A 30 -20.48 -7.98 -2.05
N ASN A 31 -21.10 -9.12 -2.32
CA ASN A 31 -21.31 -9.63 -3.68
C ASN A 31 -22.44 -8.86 -4.40
N ASN A 32 -22.17 -7.63 -4.85
CA ASN A 32 -23.11 -6.85 -5.67
C ASN A 32 -22.45 -6.29 -6.94
N GLY A 33 -23.27 -5.88 -7.92
CA GLY A 33 -22.81 -5.43 -9.23
C GLY A 33 -21.86 -4.23 -9.19
N HIS A 34 -22.06 -3.30 -8.25
CA HIS A 34 -21.17 -2.14 -8.10
C HIS A 34 -19.77 -2.52 -7.64
N MET A 35 -19.65 -3.50 -6.74
CA MET A 35 -18.35 -3.96 -6.26
C MET A 35 -17.60 -4.78 -7.32
N ILE A 36 -18.32 -5.46 -8.21
CA ILE A 36 -17.72 -6.12 -9.37
C ILE A 36 -17.13 -5.08 -10.34
N GLU A 37 -17.85 -3.98 -10.62
CA GLU A 37 -17.30 -2.88 -11.43
C GLU A 37 -16.08 -2.23 -10.75
N MET A 38 -16.12 -2.07 -9.43
CA MET A 38 -14.98 -1.54 -8.66
C MET A 38 -13.74 -2.45 -8.79
N GLN A 39 -13.93 -3.77 -8.73
CA GLN A 39 -12.84 -4.74 -8.92
C GLN A 39 -12.18 -4.62 -10.30
N LYS A 40 -12.95 -4.33 -11.36
CA LYS A 40 -12.40 -4.11 -12.71
C LYS A 40 -11.49 -2.89 -12.81
N LEU A 41 -11.64 -1.93 -11.89
CA LEU A 41 -10.78 -0.74 -11.83
C LEU A 41 -9.47 -0.98 -11.07
N THR A 42 -9.30 -2.14 -10.42
CA THR A 42 -8.07 -2.54 -9.72
C THR A 42 -6.80 -2.34 -10.55
N PRO A 43 -6.73 -2.74 -11.83
CA PRO A 43 -5.51 -2.56 -12.62
C PRO A 43 -5.12 -1.10 -12.82
N PHE A 44 -6.10 -0.19 -12.87
CA PHE A 44 -5.84 1.25 -12.97
C PHE A 44 -5.27 1.78 -11.65
N PHE A 45 -5.81 1.33 -10.52
CA PHE A 45 -5.32 1.70 -9.19
C PHE A 45 -3.89 1.17 -8.95
N GLU A 46 -3.62 -0.10 -9.24
CA GLU A 46 -2.28 -0.69 -9.07
C GLU A 46 -1.26 -0.08 -10.05
N LYS A 47 -1.69 0.36 -11.23
CA LYS A 47 -0.81 1.09 -12.15
C LYS A 47 -0.45 2.46 -11.60
N ALA A 48 -1.39 3.15 -10.95
CA ALA A 48 -1.14 4.44 -10.30
C ALA A 48 -0.35 4.31 -8.98
N ASN A 49 -0.48 3.16 -8.31
CA ASN A 49 0.16 2.85 -7.03
C ASN A 49 0.87 1.49 -7.15
N PRO A 50 2.05 1.42 -7.79
CA PRO A 50 2.72 0.16 -8.11
C PRO A 50 3.11 -0.65 -6.86
N ASP A 51 3.22 0.02 -5.73
CA ASP A 51 3.60 -0.55 -4.44
C ASP A 51 2.43 -1.11 -3.64
N ILE A 52 1.20 -0.92 -4.13
CA ILE A 52 -0.01 -1.38 -3.45
C ILE A 52 -0.65 -2.51 -4.27
N LYS A 53 -0.91 -3.63 -3.61
CA LYS A 53 -1.62 -4.78 -4.19
C LYS A 53 -2.99 -4.93 -3.56
N LEU A 54 -4.02 -5.04 -4.38
CA LEU A 54 -5.39 -5.21 -3.91
C LEU A 54 -5.80 -6.68 -3.98
N LYS A 55 -6.30 -7.20 -2.87
CA LYS A 55 -6.90 -8.53 -2.79
C LYS A 55 -8.35 -8.42 -2.40
N TRP A 56 -9.24 -8.99 -3.21
CA TRP A 56 -10.67 -8.88 -2.98
C TRP A 56 -11.22 -10.15 -2.35
N VAL A 57 -11.94 -9.98 -1.25
CA VAL A 57 -12.70 -11.05 -0.60
C VAL A 57 -14.17 -10.70 -0.72
N THR A 58 -14.86 -11.36 -1.65
CA THR A 58 -16.29 -11.10 -1.88
C THR A 58 -17.10 -12.07 -1.04
N LEU A 59 -18.04 -11.55 -0.26
CA LEU A 59 -18.88 -12.32 0.66
C LEU A 59 -20.35 -11.95 0.49
N GLU A 60 -21.25 -12.84 0.90
CA GLU A 60 -22.66 -12.49 1.07
C GLU A 60 -22.83 -11.50 2.23
N GLU A 61 -23.79 -10.59 2.14
CA GLU A 61 -23.95 -9.46 3.07
C GLU A 61 -24.10 -9.88 4.53
N GLY A 62 -24.92 -10.90 4.81
CA GLY A 62 -25.09 -11.44 6.17
C GLY A 62 -23.77 -11.97 6.74
N THR A 63 -23.03 -12.73 5.94
CA THR A 63 -21.72 -13.28 6.29
C THR A 63 -20.66 -12.19 6.44
N LEU A 64 -20.68 -11.19 5.55
CA LEU A 64 -19.75 -10.05 5.60
C LEU A 64 -19.95 -9.27 6.90
N ARG A 65 -21.19 -8.88 7.22
CA ARG A 65 -21.49 -8.13 8.44
C ARG A 65 -21.04 -8.88 9.69
N GLN A 66 -21.29 -10.19 9.75
CA GLN A 66 -20.83 -11.01 10.87
C GLN A 66 -19.30 -11.03 10.96
N ARG A 67 -18.61 -11.32 9.86
CA ARG A 67 -17.13 -11.40 9.85
C ARG A 67 -16.46 -10.05 10.12
N VAL A 68 -16.95 -8.97 9.54
CA VAL A 68 -16.44 -7.60 9.78
C VAL A 68 -16.62 -7.22 11.24
N THR A 69 -17.76 -7.57 11.86
CA THR A 69 -17.96 -7.31 13.29
C THR A 69 -16.97 -8.11 14.15
N THR A 70 -16.72 -9.38 13.81
CA THR A 70 -15.75 -10.23 14.52
C THR A 70 -14.30 -9.79 14.31
N ASP A 71 -13.95 -9.27 13.14
CA ASP A 71 -12.57 -8.87 12.80
C ASP A 71 -12.19 -7.50 13.40
N ILE A 72 -13.18 -6.65 13.71
CA ILE A 72 -12.96 -5.30 14.26
C ILE A 72 -13.06 -5.25 15.79
N ALA A 73 -13.87 -6.13 16.41
CA ALA A 73 -14.12 -6.15 17.87
C ALA A 73 -12.99 -6.84 18.65
#